data_AF-A0A2N7R5M4-F1
#
_entry.id   AF-A0A2N7R5M4-F1
#
_cell.length_a   1.000
_cell.length_b   1.000
_cell.length_c   1.000
_cell.angle_alpha   90.00
_cell.angle_beta   90.00
_cell.angle_gamma   90.00
#
_symmetry.space_group_name_H-M   'P 1'
#
loop_
_entity.id
_entity.type
_entity.pdbx_description
1 polymer ?
#
loop_
_entity_poly.entity_id
_entity_poly.type
_entity_poly.pdbx_seq_one_letter_code
_entity_poly.pdbx_strand_id
1 'polypeptide(L)'
;MVCYLDRGPGAAIRRARTRLPGGGDNPVAIIRLPRERMIGSSIASSLVHEVGHQGAALLDLVASLRPMLQAMQHGGGAVHVWQLWERWISEIVADFWSLARVGVAATLGLIGVVSLPRVFVFRLNIDDPHPVPWLRVRLSCAMGRALYPHPQWDRLEQLWLAYYPLAGLPLGQQRLLEQLQTSMAALVGLLVQHRPPALRGVSLAEAMAVHARQPAMLAHLFRSWNLVPGQMYQATPTLVFAVLGQARASGGLSPEDESELLGRLLTHWALRSTLDTSELCADVVRHGRQPGRTLPPLASRLIIH
;
A
#
# COMPACT_ATOMS: atom_id res chain seq x y z
N MET A 1 11.32 -4.60 11.72
CA MET A 1 10.05 -3.85 11.84
C MET A 1 9.15 -4.64 12.77
N VAL A 2 8.36 -3.97 13.61
CA VAL A 2 7.46 -4.61 14.57
C VAL A 2 6.04 -4.14 14.26
N CYS A 3 5.09 -5.06 14.19
CA CYS A 3 3.67 -4.77 14.02
C CYS A 3 2.91 -5.21 15.26
N TYR A 4 2.00 -4.37 15.77
CA TYR A 4 1.13 -4.72 16.89
C TYR A 4 -0.31 -4.25 16.65
N LEU A 5 -1.23 -4.87 17.38
CA LEU A 5 -2.65 -4.59 17.32
C LEU A 5 -3.07 -3.67 18.45
N ASP A 6 -3.86 -2.65 18.14
CA ASP A 6 -4.42 -1.70 19.10
C ASP A 6 -5.87 -1.34 18.73
N ARG A 7 -6.54 -0.57 19.58
CA ARG A 7 -7.79 0.12 19.21
C ARG A 7 -7.47 1.50 18.66
N GLY A 8 -8.13 1.91 17.59
CA GLY A 8 -7.93 3.26 17.07
C GLY A 8 -8.57 3.53 15.71
N PRO A 9 -8.54 4.79 15.26
CA PRO A 9 -9.25 5.22 14.04
C PRO A 9 -8.61 4.67 12.75
N GLY A 10 -7.32 4.31 12.78
CA GLY A 10 -6.58 3.86 11.60
C GLY A 10 -5.22 3.26 11.92
N ALA A 11 -4.62 2.66 10.90
CA ALA A 11 -3.23 2.22 10.96
C ALA A 11 -2.29 3.43 11.10
N ALA A 12 -1.11 3.19 11.67
CA ALA A 12 -0.09 4.22 11.76
C ALA A 12 1.29 3.61 11.88
N ILE A 13 2.29 4.28 11.30
CA ILE A 13 3.69 3.92 11.41
C ILE A 13 4.52 4.98 12.12
N ARG A 14 5.40 4.51 13.01
CA ARG A 14 6.61 5.22 13.39
C ARG A 14 7.79 4.62 12.65
N ARG A 15 8.35 5.35 11.70
CA ARG A 15 9.42 4.85 10.81
C ARG A 15 10.74 4.63 11.56
N ALA A 16 11.55 3.71 11.07
CA ALA A 16 12.96 3.60 11.44
C ALA A 16 13.75 4.78 10.86
N ARG A 17 14.90 5.08 11.46
CA ARG A 17 15.80 6.18 11.06
C ARG A 17 15.15 7.56 11.11
N THR A 18 14.18 7.73 12.00
CA THR A 18 13.62 9.04 12.37
C THR A 18 14.10 9.42 13.76
N ARG A 19 14.36 10.70 14.00
CA ARG A 19 14.90 11.19 15.28
C ARG A 19 13.97 10.87 16.46
N LEU A 20 14.54 10.34 17.54
CA LEU A 20 13.83 10.10 18.80
C LEU A 20 13.90 11.33 19.74
N PRO A 21 12.88 11.55 20.59
CA PRO A 21 13.00 12.44 21.74
C PRO A 21 14.18 11.98 22.60
N GLY A 22 15.16 12.85 22.84
CA GLY A 22 16.40 12.50 23.55
C GLY A 22 17.61 12.26 22.64
N GLY A 23 17.46 12.31 21.31
CA GLY A 23 18.56 12.14 20.36
C GLY A 23 18.68 10.71 19.83
N GLY A 24 19.47 10.54 18.77
CA GLY A 24 19.61 9.27 18.06
C GLY A 24 18.45 8.95 17.12
N ASP A 25 18.71 8.00 16.23
CA ASP A 25 17.75 7.54 15.23
C ASP A 25 16.94 6.36 15.76
N ASN A 26 15.64 6.34 15.43
CA ASN A 26 14.77 5.23 15.77
C ASN A 26 15.29 3.92 15.13
N PRO A 27 15.75 2.93 15.90
CA PRO A 27 16.39 1.75 15.34
C PRO A 27 15.40 0.81 14.67
N VAL A 28 14.10 0.94 14.96
CA VAL A 28 13.07 0.00 14.51
C VAL A 28 11.80 0.72 14.06
N ALA A 29 11.29 0.33 12.90
CA ALA A 29 9.97 0.78 12.45
C ALA A 29 8.88 0.03 13.22
N ILE A 30 7.89 0.75 13.75
CA ILE A 30 6.76 0.22 14.49
C ILE A 30 5.47 0.55 13.76
N ILE A 31 4.67 -0.46 13.43
CA ILE A 31 3.35 -0.32 12.81
C ILE A 31 2.28 -0.70 13.83
N ARG A 32 1.28 0.16 13.97
CA ARG A 32 0.06 -0.09 14.71
C ARG A 32 -1.07 -0.38 13.74
N LEU A 33 -1.79 -1.49 13.93
CA LEU A 33 -2.99 -1.83 13.18
C LEU A 33 -4.23 -1.87 14.09
N PRO A 34 -5.36 -1.26 13.70
CA PRO A 34 -6.62 -1.43 14.41
C PRO A 34 -7.11 -2.87 14.30
N ARG A 35 -7.56 -3.45 15.42
CA ARG A 35 -8.12 -4.83 15.43
C ARG A 35 -9.31 -4.97 14.48
N GLU A 36 -10.12 -3.93 14.39
CA GLU A 36 -11.32 -3.87 13.56
C GLU A 36 -10.98 -3.93 12.06
N ARG A 37 -9.72 -3.66 11.69
CA ARG A 37 -9.22 -3.72 10.31
C ARG A 37 -8.50 -5.02 9.97
N MET A 38 -8.53 -6.03 10.85
CA MET A 38 -7.97 -7.35 10.59
C MET A 38 -8.85 -8.25 9.69
N ILE A 39 -9.90 -7.70 9.09
CA ILE A 39 -10.89 -8.47 8.32
C ILE A 39 -10.64 -8.29 6.82
N GLY A 40 -10.53 -9.40 6.10
CA GLY A 40 -10.41 -9.44 4.63
C GLY A 40 -9.25 -8.61 4.07
N SER A 41 -9.45 -8.01 2.90
CA SER A 41 -8.46 -7.21 2.17
C SER A 41 -8.00 -5.92 2.88
N SER A 42 -8.73 -5.47 3.90
CA SER A 42 -8.44 -4.22 4.64
C SER A 42 -7.14 -4.27 5.44
N ILE A 43 -6.77 -5.44 5.95
CA ILE A 43 -5.50 -5.63 6.68
C ILE A 43 -4.31 -5.48 5.74
N ALA A 44 -4.40 -6.08 4.55
CA ALA A 44 -3.35 -6.04 3.54
C ALA A 44 -3.13 -4.61 3.05
N SER A 45 -4.22 -3.92 2.70
CA SER A 45 -4.16 -2.54 2.23
C SER A 45 -3.50 -1.62 3.26
N SER A 46 -3.98 -1.65 4.52
CA SER A 46 -3.49 -0.77 5.58
C SER A 46 -2.04 -1.10 5.96
N LEU A 47 -1.72 -2.37 6.21
CA LEU A 47 -0.36 -2.76 6.61
C LEU A 47 0.67 -2.40 5.54
N VAL A 48 0.38 -2.71 4.27
CA VAL A 48 1.35 -2.49 3.20
C VAL A 48 1.46 -1.01 2.83
N HIS A 49 0.41 -0.21 3.04
CA HIS A 49 0.48 1.25 2.98
C HIS A 49 1.47 1.80 4.02
N GLU A 50 1.36 1.36 5.29
CA GLU A 50 2.30 1.78 6.34
C GLU A 50 3.75 1.38 6.02
N VAL A 51 3.96 0.16 5.50
CA VAL A 51 5.27 -0.28 4.98
C VAL A 51 5.74 0.62 3.83
N GLY A 52 4.82 1.08 2.99
CA GLY A 52 5.07 2.01 1.90
C GLY A 52 5.69 3.33 2.38
N HIS A 53 5.25 3.88 3.51
CA HIS A 53 5.92 5.06 4.09
C HIS A 53 7.37 4.77 4.48
N GLN A 54 7.66 3.59 5.05
CA GLN A 54 9.04 3.22 5.37
C GLN A 54 9.88 3.06 4.11
N GLY A 55 9.35 2.38 3.09
CA GLY A 55 10.02 2.21 1.80
C GLY A 55 10.30 3.54 1.11
N ALA A 56 9.31 4.44 1.11
CA ALA A 56 9.42 5.78 0.55
C ALA A 56 10.51 6.61 1.23
N ALA A 57 10.65 6.50 2.55
CA ALA A 57 11.72 7.17 3.29
C ALA A 57 13.10 6.58 2.98
N LEU A 58 13.22 5.25 2.85
CA LEU A 58 14.51 4.60 2.56
C LEU A 58 15.02 4.88 1.14
N LEU A 59 14.11 5.11 0.19
CA LEU A 59 14.42 5.42 -1.21
C LEU A 59 14.36 6.92 -1.53
N ASP A 60 14.11 7.77 -0.52
CA ASP A 60 13.94 9.21 -0.65
C ASP A 60 12.94 9.62 -1.76
N LEU A 61 11.82 8.89 -1.84
CA LEU A 61 10.85 9.03 -2.93
C LEU A 61 10.15 10.39 -2.91
N VAL A 62 9.77 10.87 -1.71
CA VAL A 62 9.07 12.15 -1.58
C VAL A 62 9.97 13.31 -2.02
N ALA A 63 11.23 13.33 -1.58
CA ALA A 63 12.15 14.40 -1.96
C ALA A 63 12.47 14.36 -3.46
N SER A 64 12.59 13.17 -4.05
CA SER A 64 12.85 13.03 -5.48
C SER A 64 11.65 13.35 -6.38
N LEU A 65 10.40 13.18 -5.91
CA LEU A 65 9.19 13.51 -6.67
C LEU A 65 8.79 14.99 -6.62
N ARG A 66 9.07 15.68 -5.50
CA ARG A 66 8.67 17.09 -5.31
C ARG A 66 9.13 18.03 -6.43
N PRO A 67 10.41 18.01 -6.88
CA PRO A 67 10.85 18.86 -7.98
C PRO A 67 10.07 18.63 -9.27
N MET A 68 9.67 17.39 -9.55
CA MET A 68 8.87 17.07 -10.74
C MET A 68 7.46 17.67 -10.63
N LEU A 69 6.82 17.56 -9.45
CA LEU A 69 5.51 18.16 -9.20
C LEU A 69 5.56 19.70 -9.24
N GLN A 70 6.63 20.29 -8.74
CA GLN A 70 6.88 21.74 -8.82
C GLN A 70 7.11 22.20 -10.27
N ALA A 71 7.77 21.41 -11.10
CA ALA A 71 7.91 21.71 -12.52
C ALA A 71 6.54 21.74 -13.23
N MET A 72 5.62 20.83 -12.88
CA MET A 72 4.26 20.80 -13.44
C MET A 72 3.44 22.06 -13.10
N GLN A 73 3.75 22.76 -12.00
CA GLN A 73 3.11 24.03 -11.64
C GLN A 73 3.43 25.14 -12.66
N HIS A 74 4.59 25.10 -13.30
CA HIS A 74 5.05 26.14 -14.23
C HIS A 74 4.60 25.90 -15.68
N GLY A 75 4.13 24.69 -16.01
CA GLY A 75 3.79 24.27 -17.38
C GLY A 75 2.41 24.71 -17.89
N GLY A 76 1.79 25.75 -17.32
CA GLY A 76 0.49 26.28 -17.75
C GLY A 76 -0.74 25.53 -17.19
N GLY A 77 -0.55 24.59 -16.27
CA GLY A 77 -1.64 23.93 -15.54
C GLY A 77 -2.18 24.79 -14.37
N ALA A 78 -3.30 24.35 -13.79
CA ALA A 78 -3.84 24.93 -12.57
C ALA A 78 -2.86 24.72 -11.40
N VAL A 79 -2.03 25.73 -11.10
CA VAL A 79 -0.95 25.71 -10.09
C VAL A 79 -1.41 25.10 -8.76
N HIS A 80 -2.60 25.49 -8.28
CA HIS A 80 -3.16 25.01 -7.02
C HIS A 80 -3.41 23.50 -6.99
N VAL A 81 -3.70 22.88 -8.14
CA VAL A 81 -3.93 21.43 -8.27
C VAL A 81 -2.64 20.66 -8.03
N TRP A 82 -1.54 21.11 -8.65
CA TRP A 82 -0.23 20.50 -8.49
C TRP A 82 0.36 20.74 -7.10
N GLN A 83 0.04 21.86 -6.45
CA GLN A 83 0.36 22.08 -5.04
C GLN A 83 -0.35 21.09 -4.11
N LEU A 84 -1.62 20.76 -4.39
CA LEU A 84 -2.34 19.72 -3.64
C LEU A 84 -1.70 18.35 -3.84
N TRP A 85 -1.35 17.99 -5.08
CA TRP A 85 -0.63 16.73 -5.36
C TRP A 85 0.72 16.65 -4.66
N GLU A 86 1.48 17.75 -4.66
CA GLU A 86 2.74 17.86 -3.92
C GLU A 86 2.54 17.67 -2.41
N ARG A 87 1.49 18.27 -1.85
CA ARG A 87 1.16 18.13 -0.42
C ARG A 87 0.81 16.70 -0.04
N TRP A 88 0.11 15.98 -0.91
CA TRP A 88 -0.35 14.62 -0.68
C TRP A 88 0.64 13.52 -1.10
N ILE A 89 1.81 13.89 -1.62
CA ILE A 89 2.70 12.92 -2.29
C ILE A 89 3.17 11.79 -1.37
N SER A 90 3.34 12.04 -0.06
CA SER A 90 3.74 10.99 0.89
C SER A 90 2.69 9.89 1.03
N GLU A 91 1.41 10.27 1.02
CA GLU A 91 0.28 9.35 1.09
C GLU A 91 0.06 8.63 -0.24
N ILE A 92 0.19 9.36 -1.34
CA ILE A 92 0.05 8.81 -2.69
C ILE A 92 1.12 7.76 -2.98
N VAL A 93 2.37 7.99 -2.57
CA VAL A 93 3.45 7.01 -2.72
C VAL A 93 3.21 5.77 -1.85
N ALA A 94 2.66 5.93 -0.65
CA ALA A 94 2.29 4.80 0.21
C ALA A 94 1.13 3.98 -0.40
N ASP A 95 0.14 4.63 -0.99
CA ASP A 95 -0.95 3.98 -1.74
C ASP A 95 -0.43 3.24 -2.98
N PHE A 96 0.47 3.88 -3.75
CA PHE A 96 1.15 3.25 -4.88
C PHE A 96 1.88 1.98 -4.42
N TRP A 97 2.59 2.05 -3.29
CA TRP A 97 3.31 0.91 -2.74
C TRP A 97 2.37 -0.25 -2.38
N SER A 98 1.27 0.06 -1.69
CA SER A 98 0.24 -0.93 -1.34
C SER A 98 -0.30 -1.60 -2.60
N LEU A 99 -0.71 -0.81 -3.59
CA LEU A 99 -1.22 -1.29 -4.86
C LEU A 99 -0.21 -2.16 -5.63
N ALA A 100 1.05 -1.74 -5.72
CA ALA A 100 2.10 -2.48 -6.43
C ALA A 100 2.46 -3.82 -5.76
N ARG A 101 2.17 -3.98 -4.46
CA ARG A 101 2.41 -5.24 -3.73
C ARG A 101 1.19 -6.14 -3.71
N VAL A 102 0.00 -5.63 -3.45
CA VAL A 102 -1.20 -6.46 -3.22
C VAL A 102 -2.30 -6.28 -4.26
N GLY A 103 -2.05 -5.53 -5.33
CA GLY A 103 -2.97 -5.36 -6.45
C GLY A 103 -4.32 -4.81 -6.01
N VAL A 104 -5.40 -5.37 -6.57
CA VAL A 104 -6.78 -4.92 -6.31
C VAL A 104 -7.20 -4.99 -4.85
N ALA A 105 -6.54 -5.84 -4.04
CA ALA A 105 -6.78 -5.91 -2.59
C ALA A 105 -6.51 -4.55 -1.90
N ALA A 106 -5.53 -3.78 -2.40
CA ALA A 106 -5.21 -2.45 -1.87
C ALA A 106 -6.40 -1.50 -2.03
N THR A 107 -6.98 -1.45 -3.23
CA THR A 107 -8.12 -0.58 -3.55
C THR A 107 -9.40 -1.02 -2.84
N LEU A 108 -9.67 -2.32 -2.77
CA LEU A 108 -10.82 -2.86 -2.01
C LEU A 108 -10.70 -2.54 -0.52
N GLY A 109 -9.52 -2.72 0.07
CA GLY A 109 -9.25 -2.34 1.45
C GLY A 109 -9.38 -0.83 1.67
N LEU A 110 -8.89 0.00 0.73
CA LEU A 110 -9.06 1.45 0.79
C LEU A 110 -10.55 1.84 0.78
N ILE A 111 -11.35 1.27 -0.12
CA ILE A 111 -12.81 1.48 -0.16
C ILE A 111 -13.44 1.12 1.18
N GLY A 112 -13.05 -0.01 1.78
CA GLY A 112 -13.52 -0.41 3.11
C GLY A 112 -13.19 0.58 4.23
N VAL A 113 -12.08 1.32 4.09
CA VAL A 113 -11.67 2.35 5.06
C VAL A 113 -12.41 3.67 4.86
N VAL A 114 -12.64 4.06 3.62
CA VAL A 114 -13.08 5.43 3.29
C VAL A 114 -14.54 5.53 2.83
N SER A 115 -15.27 4.42 2.85
CA SER A 115 -16.74 4.40 2.65
C SER A 115 -17.43 4.99 3.89
N LEU A 116 -17.57 6.31 3.89
CA LEU A 116 -18.12 7.11 4.98
C LEU A 116 -19.39 7.85 4.52
N PRO A 117 -20.18 8.45 5.44
CA PRO A 117 -21.24 9.37 5.05
C PRO A 117 -20.73 10.43 4.07
N ARG A 118 -21.56 10.78 3.09
CA ARG A 118 -21.23 11.66 1.95
C ARG A 118 -20.42 12.90 2.33
N VAL A 119 -20.80 13.57 3.43
CA VAL A 119 -20.11 14.79 3.92
C VAL A 119 -18.62 14.56 4.17
N PHE A 120 -18.23 13.39 4.68
CA PHE A 120 -16.84 13.05 4.97
C PHE A 120 -16.08 12.61 3.71
N VAL A 121 -16.77 11.96 2.77
CA VAL A 121 -16.15 11.48 1.52
C VAL A 121 -15.67 12.63 0.64
N PHE A 122 -16.38 13.76 0.68
CA PHE A 122 -16.02 14.96 -0.06
C PHE A 122 -15.26 16.00 0.76
N ARG A 123 -15.10 15.82 2.07
CA ARG A 123 -14.48 16.83 2.94
C ARG A 123 -13.03 17.07 2.54
N LEU A 124 -12.76 18.26 2.00
CA LEU A 124 -11.40 18.75 1.78
C LEU A 124 -10.96 19.51 3.02
N ASN A 125 -9.90 19.02 3.65
CA ASN A 125 -9.11 19.77 4.61
C ASN A 125 -7.74 19.99 3.98
N ILE A 126 -7.39 21.25 3.70
CA ILE A 126 -6.10 21.57 3.06
C ILE A 126 -4.91 21.17 3.95
N ASP A 127 -5.12 21.04 5.26
CA ASP A 127 -4.09 20.61 6.19
C ASP A 127 -3.94 19.09 6.33
N ASP A 128 -4.88 18.33 5.78
CA ASP A 128 -4.80 16.88 5.74
C ASP A 128 -3.72 16.43 4.74
N PRO A 129 -2.79 15.55 5.15
CA PRO A 129 -1.81 14.98 4.23
C PRO A 129 -2.44 14.03 3.20
N HIS A 130 -3.70 13.62 3.37
CA HIS A 130 -4.37 12.72 2.43
C HIS A 130 -5.17 13.47 1.37
N PRO A 131 -5.22 12.93 0.13
CA PRO A 131 -6.26 13.31 -0.82
C PRO A 131 -7.64 13.02 -0.23
N VAL A 132 -8.64 13.82 -0.61
CA VAL A 132 -10.02 13.56 -0.18
C VAL A 132 -10.44 12.13 -0.53
N PRO A 133 -11.21 11.44 0.32
CA PRO A 133 -11.60 10.04 0.12
C PRO A 133 -12.09 9.73 -1.29
N TRP A 134 -12.98 10.58 -1.82
CA TRP A 134 -13.53 10.42 -3.16
C TRP A 134 -12.46 10.33 -4.25
N LEU A 135 -11.47 11.21 -4.17
CA LEU A 135 -10.37 11.29 -5.14
C LEU A 135 -9.35 10.17 -4.92
N ARG A 136 -9.08 9.81 -3.66
CA ARG A 136 -8.10 8.77 -3.30
C ARG A 136 -8.47 7.41 -3.89
N VAL A 137 -9.75 7.02 -3.84
CA VAL A 137 -10.23 5.76 -4.47
C VAL A 137 -10.06 5.81 -5.99
N ARG A 138 -10.41 6.93 -6.63
CA ARG A 138 -10.24 7.10 -8.08
C ARG A 138 -8.78 7.08 -8.50
N LEU A 139 -7.91 7.74 -7.75
CA LEU A 139 -6.46 7.70 -7.96
C LEU A 139 -5.92 6.27 -7.82
N SER A 140 -6.39 5.51 -6.82
CA SER A 140 -6.05 4.09 -6.67
C SER A 140 -6.46 3.26 -7.90
N CYS A 141 -7.66 3.48 -8.45
CA CYS A 141 -8.12 2.82 -9.68
C CYS A 141 -7.29 3.24 -10.91
N ALA A 142 -6.92 4.52 -11.04
CA ALA A 142 -6.09 5.03 -12.13
C ALA A 142 -4.67 4.45 -12.10
N MET A 143 -4.03 4.42 -10.92
CA MET A 143 -2.76 3.71 -10.72
C MET A 143 -2.92 2.21 -11.01
N GLY A 144 -4.04 1.62 -10.61
CA GLY A 144 -4.35 0.21 -10.85
C GLY A 144 -4.37 -0.13 -12.33
N ARG A 145 -5.03 0.70 -13.15
CA ARG A 145 -5.04 0.56 -14.62
C ARG A 145 -3.65 0.65 -15.23
N ALA A 146 -2.83 1.57 -14.74
CA ALA A 146 -1.48 1.76 -15.26
C ALA A 146 -0.52 0.59 -14.90
N LEU A 147 -0.64 0.03 -13.70
CA LEU A 147 0.21 -1.08 -13.22
C LEU A 147 -0.29 -2.47 -13.66
N TYR A 148 -1.60 -2.63 -13.75
CA TYR A 148 -2.29 -3.90 -13.99
C TYR A 148 -3.43 -3.73 -14.99
N PRO A 149 -3.18 -3.63 -16.29
CA PRO A 149 -4.22 -3.42 -17.29
C PRO A 149 -5.32 -4.49 -17.22
N HIS A 150 -6.51 -4.13 -16.72
CA HIS A 150 -7.62 -5.04 -16.51
C HIS A 150 -8.95 -4.29 -16.31
N PRO A 151 -10.10 -4.75 -16.85
CA PRO A 151 -11.40 -4.07 -16.76
C PRO A 151 -11.99 -4.02 -15.33
N GLN A 152 -11.35 -4.65 -14.34
CA GLN A 152 -11.82 -4.55 -12.95
C GLN A 152 -11.77 -3.12 -12.41
N TRP A 153 -10.79 -2.33 -12.84
CA TRP A 153 -10.59 -0.99 -12.32
C TRP A 153 -11.72 -0.06 -12.75
N ASP A 154 -12.18 -0.17 -14.00
CA ASP A 154 -13.31 0.62 -14.50
C ASP A 154 -14.60 0.22 -13.77
N ARG A 155 -14.82 -1.08 -13.52
CA ARG A 155 -15.97 -1.56 -12.75
C ARG A 155 -15.96 -1.03 -11.31
N LEU A 156 -14.81 -1.05 -10.64
CA LEU A 156 -14.66 -0.52 -9.28
C LEU A 156 -14.85 1.00 -9.23
N GLU A 157 -14.26 1.74 -10.17
CA GLU A 157 -14.41 3.19 -10.26
C GLU A 157 -15.87 3.58 -10.53
N GLN A 158 -16.55 2.90 -11.46
CA GLN A 158 -17.97 3.12 -11.74
C GLN A 158 -18.86 2.87 -10.51
N LEU A 159 -18.63 1.77 -9.78
CA LEU A 159 -19.35 1.48 -8.55
C LEU A 159 -19.16 2.58 -7.51
N TRP A 160 -17.91 3.02 -7.31
CA TRP A 160 -17.59 4.10 -6.38
C TRP A 160 -18.30 5.41 -6.75
N LEU A 161 -18.31 5.76 -8.03
CA LEU A 161 -18.99 6.95 -8.54
C LEU A 161 -20.52 6.88 -8.40
N ALA A 162 -21.10 5.69 -8.52
CA ALA A 162 -22.54 5.49 -8.32
C ALA A 162 -22.96 5.73 -6.86
N TYR A 163 -22.15 5.31 -5.88
CA TYR A 163 -22.40 5.61 -4.46
C TYR A 163 -22.14 7.07 -4.09
N TYR A 164 -21.19 7.72 -4.76
CA TYR A 164 -20.78 9.08 -4.44
C TYR A 164 -20.80 9.99 -5.69
N PRO A 165 -22.00 10.34 -6.20
CA PRO A 165 -22.12 11.25 -7.34
C PRO A 165 -21.67 12.67 -6.95
N LEU A 166 -21.11 13.45 -7.87
CA LEU A 166 -20.72 14.85 -7.60
C LEU A 166 -21.92 15.82 -7.48
N ALA A 167 -23.09 15.41 -7.97
CA ALA A 167 -24.32 16.20 -7.94
C ALA A 167 -24.66 16.69 -6.52
N GLY A 168 -25.04 17.95 -6.39
CA GLY A 168 -25.39 18.57 -5.10
C GLY A 168 -24.20 19.05 -4.26
N LEU A 169 -22.95 18.91 -4.73
CA LEU A 169 -21.82 19.62 -4.13
C LEU A 169 -21.79 21.09 -4.56
N PRO A 170 -21.20 21.99 -3.75
CA PRO A 170 -20.92 23.36 -4.17
C PRO A 170 -20.08 23.41 -5.47
N LEU A 171 -20.43 24.31 -6.39
CA LEU A 171 -19.79 24.41 -7.70
C LEU A 171 -18.26 24.55 -7.64
N GLY A 172 -17.74 25.30 -6.67
CA GLY A 172 -16.29 25.45 -6.48
C GLY A 172 -15.59 24.13 -6.15
N GLN A 173 -16.24 23.30 -5.32
CA GLN A 173 -15.72 21.98 -4.96
C GLN A 173 -15.79 21.00 -6.13
N GLN A 174 -16.87 21.04 -6.92
CA GLN A 174 -16.99 20.24 -8.15
C GLN A 174 -15.87 20.56 -9.13
N ARG A 175 -15.67 21.85 -9.44
CA ARG A 175 -14.61 22.32 -10.34
C ARG A 175 -13.22 21.88 -9.88
N LEU A 176 -12.93 21.98 -8.58
CA LEU A 176 -11.64 21.53 -8.05
C LEU A 176 -11.44 20.03 -8.23
N LEU A 177 -12.47 19.22 -7.92
CA LEU A 177 -12.39 17.77 -8.11
C LEU A 177 -12.25 17.38 -9.58
N GLU A 178 -12.91 18.09 -10.49
CA GLU A 178 -12.76 17.91 -11.93
C GLU A 178 -11.34 18.25 -12.41
N GLN A 179 -10.76 19.37 -11.95
CA GLN A 179 -9.37 19.72 -12.27
C GLN A 179 -8.36 18.69 -11.74
N LEU A 180 -8.59 18.18 -10.52
CA LEU A 180 -7.80 17.08 -9.96
C LEU A 180 -7.92 15.82 -10.81
N GLN A 181 -9.12 15.47 -11.29
CA GLN A 181 -9.29 14.32 -12.19
C GLN A 181 -8.54 14.49 -13.52
N THR A 182 -8.65 15.67 -14.14
CA THR A 182 -7.99 15.95 -15.43
C THR A 182 -6.46 15.86 -15.34
N SER A 183 -5.88 16.24 -14.20
CA SER A 183 -4.43 16.13 -13.95
C SER A 183 -3.98 14.74 -13.49
N MET A 184 -4.91 13.84 -13.12
CA MET A 184 -4.61 12.55 -12.52
C MET A 184 -3.78 11.64 -13.43
N ALA A 185 -4.08 11.60 -14.74
CA ALA A 185 -3.33 10.77 -15.69
C ALA A 185 -1.84 11.17 -15.76
N ALA A 186 -1.56 12.49 -15.74
CA ALA A 186 -0.19 12.99 -15.71
C ALA A 186 0.52 12.64 -14.41
N LEU A 187 -0.13 12.78 -13.25
CA LEU A 187 0.42 12.35 -11.97
C LEU A 187 0.75 10.85 -11.94
N VAL A 188 -0.18 10.01 -12.40
CA VAL A 188 0.04 8.55 -12.46
C VAL A 188 1.20 8.21 -13.39
N GLY A 189 1.30 8.89 -14.54
CA GLY A 189 2.43 8.75 -15.46
C GLY A 189 3.77 9.07 -14.78
N LEU A 190 3.84 10.17 -14.01
CA LEU A 190 5.02 10.52 -13.23
C LEU A 190 5.39 9.41 -12.24
N LEU A 191 4.43 8.90 -11.46
CA LEU A 191 4.68 7.87 -10.45
C LEU A 191 5.19 6.55 -11.05
N VAL A 192 4.53 6.08 -12.12
CA VAL A 192 4.88 4.80 -12.78
C VAL A 192 6.25 4.86 -13.44
N GLN A 193 6.60 6.01 -14.03
CA GLN A 193 7.87 6.21 -14.73
C GLN A 193 8.97 6.73 -13.81
N HIS A 194 8.67 7.03 -12.54
CA HIS A 194 9.63 7.62 -11.61
C HIS A 194 10.82 6.67 -11.39
N ARG A 195 12.02 7.20 -11.62
CA ARG A 195 13.31 6.51 -11.44
C ARG A 195 14.09 7.26 -10.35
N PRO A 196 13.83 6.97 -9.07
CA PRO A 196 14.52 7.65 -7.98
C PRO A 196 16.03 7.35 -8.04
N PRO A 197 16.91 8.29 -7.66
CA PRO A 197 18.36 8.10 -7.72
C PRO A 197 18.85 6.84 -6.99
N ALA A 198 18.21 6.51 -5.86
CA ALA A 198 18.50 5.32 -5.06
C ALA A 198 18.37 4.00 -5.84
N LEU A 199 17.54 3.96 -6.89
CA LEU A 199 17.32 2.78 -7.73
C LEU A 199 18.19 2.75 -9.00
N ARG A 200 19.15 3.68 -9.14
CA ARG A 200 20.17 3.69 -10.21
C ARG A 200 19.61 3.49 -11.62
N GLY A 201 18.54 4.23 -11.92
CA GLY A 201 17.89 4.20 -13.22
C GLY A 201 16.83 3.12 -13.38
N VAL A 202 16.51 2.32 -12.35
CA VAL A 202 15.34 1.43 -12.33
C VAL A 202 14.12 2.20 -11.82
N SER A 203 12.96 1.97 -12.44
CA SER A 203 11.70 2.60 -12.03
C SER A 203 11.12 1.93 -10.79
N LEU A 204 10.25 2.63 -10.07
CA LEU A 204 9.59 2.04 -8.91
C LEU A 204 8.76 0.80 -9.27
N ALA A 205 8.03 0.83 -10.40
CA ALA A 205 7.24 -0.30 -10.87
C ALA A 205 8.10 -1.55 -11.20
N GLU A 206 9.26 -1.34 -11.81
CA GLU A 206 10.23 -2.42 -12.08
C GLU A 206 10.80 -2.99 -10.77
N ALA A 207 11.26 -2.12 -9.86
CA ALA A 207 11.83 -2.54 -8.58
C ALA A 207 10.84 -3.31 -7.69
N MET A 208 9.54 -3.02 -7.82
CA MET A 208 8.47 -3.73 -7.10
C MET A 208 7.99 -5.01 -7.80
N ALA A 209 8.56 -5.35 -8.96
CA ALA A 209 8.23 -6.52 -9.76
C ALA A 209 6.74 -6.66 -10.11
N VAL A 210 6.10 -5.54 -10.49
CA VAL A 210 4.66 -5.46 -10.82
C VAL A 210 4.25 -6.49 -11.89
N HIS A 211 5.13 -6.78 -12.85
CA HIS A 211 4.91 -7.78 -13.91
C HIS A 211 4.67 -9.21 -13.37
N ALA A 212 5.23 -9.56 -12.21
CA ALA A 212 5.03 -10.87 -11.59
C ALA A 212 3.67 -11.02 -10.89
N ARG A 213 2.89 -9.93 -10.80
CA ARG A 213 1.62 -9.86 -10.06
C ARG A 213 0.44 -9.48 -10.98
N GLN A 214 0.54 -9.78 -12.26
CA GLN A 214 -0.55 -9.49 -13.20
C GLN A 214 -1.81 -10.30 -12.87
N PRO A 215 -3.03 -9.76 -13.08
CA PRO A 215 -4.28 -10.42 -12.69
C PRO A 215 -4.42 -11.86 -13.19
N ALA A 216 -4.01 -12.14 -14.43
CA ALA A 216 -4.04 -13.49 -15.00
C ALA A 216 -3.09 -14.47 -14.28
N MET A 217 -1.90 -14.00 -13.88
CA MET A 217 -0.93 -14.78 -13.10
C MET A 217 -1.48 -15.10 -11.71
N LEU A 218 -2.06 -14.09 -11.04
CA LEU A 218 -2.68 -14.26 -9.73
C LEU A 218 -3.86 -15.24 -9.79
N ALA A 219 -4.69 -15.16 -10.83
CA ALA A 219 -5.78 -16.11 -11.04
C ALA A 219 -5.28 -17.54 -11.31
N HIS A 220 -4.15 -17.70 -12.01
CA HIS A 220 -3.51 -19.00 -12.20
C HIS A 220 -3.02 -19.58 -10.87
N LEU A 221 -2.33 -18.77 -10.06
CA LEU A 221 -1.87 -19.18 -8.73
C LEU A 221 -3.05 -19.57 -7.81
N PHE A 222 -4.17 -18.85 -7.86
CA PHE A 222 -5.34 -19.21 -7.08
C PHE A 222 -5.85 -20.61 -7.45
N ARG A 223 -5.96 -20.91 -8.76
CA ARG A 223 -6.35 -22.24 -9.23
C ARG A 223 -5.35 -23.32 -8.80
N SER A 224 -4.05 -23.05 -8.87
CA SER A 224 -3.03 -24.03 -8.44
C SER A 224 -3.09 -24.28 -6.94
N TRP A 225 -3.33 -23.25 -6.13
CA TRP A 225 -3.49 -23.40 -4.68
C TRP A 225 -4.76 -24.14 -4.28
N ASN A 226 -5.84 -24.07 -5.07
CA ASN A 226 -7.01 -24.91 -4.82
C ASN A 226 -6.71 -26.40 -5.04
N LEU A 227 -5.79 -26.74 -5.94
CA LEU A 227 -5.34 -28.12 -6.16
C LEU A 227 -4.30 -28.54 -5.11
N VAL A 228 -3.42 -27.62 -4.71
CA VAL A 228 -2.33 -27.87 -3.76
C VAL A 228 -2.28 -26.75 -2.70
N PRO A 229 -3.15 -26.78 -1.68
CA PRO A 229 -3.27 -25.70 -0.69
C PRO A 229 -1.98 -25.41 0.08
N GLY A 230 -1.11 -26.40 0.26
CA GLY A 230 0.17 -26.25 0.94
C GLY A 230 1.10 -25.20 0.31
N GLN A 231 0.97 -24.92 -0.98
CA GLN A 231 1.77 -23.89 -1.67
C GLN A 231 1.45 -22.48 -1.15
N MET A 232 0.21 -22.23 -0.72
CA MET A 232 -0.20 -20.93 -0.16
C MET A 232 0.58 -20.60 1.13
N TYR A 233 0.85 -21.59 1.97
CA TYR A 233 1.59 -21.42 3.24
C TYR A 233 3.10 -21.19 3.03
N GLN A 234 3.63 -21.55 1.87
CA GLN A 234 5.02 -21.34 1.49
C GLN A 234 5.26 -20.01 0.78
N ALA A 235 4.20 -19.41 0.23
CA ALA A 235 4.26 -18.12 -0.45
C ALA A 235 4.46 -16.96 0.53
N THR A 236 4.99 -15.84 0.03
CA THR A 236 5.11 -14.63 0.84
C THR A 236 3.72 -14.06 1.15
N PRO A 237 3.50 -13.44 2.32
CA PRO A 237 2.20 -12.90 2.68
C PRO A 237 1.65 -11.91 1.66
N THR A 238 2.52 -11.05 1.10
CA THR A 238 2.12 -10.08 0.07
C THR A 238 1.64 -10.74 -1.22
N LEU A 239 2.19 -11.90 -1.59
CA LEU A 239 1.68 -12.69 -2.74
C LEU A 239 0.34 -13.33 -2.42
N VAL A 240 0.19 -13.91 -1.23
CA VAL A 240 -1.07 -14.50 -0.78
C VAL A 240 -2.20 -13.46 -0.79
N PHE A 241 -1.99 -12.28 -0.21
CA PHE A 241 -2.97 -11.20 -0.23
C PHE A 241 -3.33 -10.77 -1.65
N ALA A 242 -2.34 -10.68 -2.56
CA ALA A 242 -2.60 -10.33 -3.95
C ALA A 242 -3.48 -11.38 -4.65
N VAL A 243 -3.16 -12.66 -4.47
CA VAL A 243 -3.88 -13.78 -5.09
C VAL A 243 -5.32 -13.88 -4.56
N LEU A 244 -5.49 -13.88 -3.24
CA LEU A 244 -6.83 -13.99 -2.63
C LEU A 244 -7.69 -12.76 -2.92
N GLY A 245 -7.11 -11.55 -2.86
CA GLY A 245 -7.82 -10.34 -3.22
C GLY A 245 -8.21 -10.29 -4.69
N GLN A 246 -7.37 -10.80 -5.60
CA GLN A 246 -7.72 -10.94 -7.01
C GLN A 246 -8.84 -11.96 -7.23
N ALA A 247 -8.80 -13.10 -6.53
CA ALA A 247 -9.85 -14.12 -6.58
C ALA A 247 -11.20 -13.58 -6.08
N ARG A 248 -11.18 -12.81 -4.98
CA ARG A 248 -12.36 -12.09 -4.48
C ARG A 248 -12.89 -11.08 -5.50
N ALA A 249 -12.02 -10.24 -6.07
CA ALA A 249 -12.42 -9.24 -7.06
C ALA A 249 -13.03 -9.86 -8.33
N SER A 250 -12.65 -11.09 -8.67
CA SER A 250 -13.22 -11.85 -9.79
C SER A 250 -14.45 -12.69 -9.43
N GLY A 251 -14.89 -12.69 -8.15
CA GLY A 251 -15.99 -13.51 -7.67
C GLY A 251 -15.66 -15.01 -7.50
N GLY A 252 -14.38 -15.38 -7.55
CA GLY A 252 -13.91 -16.77 -7.36
C GLY A 252 -13.66 -17.15 -5.90
N LEU A 253 -13.79 -16.18 -4.98
CA LEU A 253 -13.67 -16.36 -3.55
C LEU A 253 -14.68 -15.45 -2.85
N SER A 254 -15.49 -15.99 -1.94
CA SER A 254 -16.44 -15.18 -1.16
C SER A 254 -15.70 -14.32 -0.12
N PRO A 255 -16.28 -13.19 0.32
CA PRO A 255 -15.73 -12.40 1.43
C PRO A 255 -15.52 -13.21 2.73
N GLU A 256 -16.43 -14.14 3.01
CA GLU A 256 -16.42 -15.00 4.19
C GLU A 256 -15.25 -15.98 4.13
N ASP A 257 -15.11 -16.70 3.00
CA ASP A 257 -14.01 -17.65 2.77
C ASP A 257 -12.65 -16.94 2.76
N GLU A 258 -12.57 -15.75 2.14
CA GLU A 258 -11.35 -14.93 2.18
C GLU A 258 -10.95 -14.61 3.62
N SER A 259 -11.91 -14.17 4.44
CA SER A 259 -11.66 -13.80 5.83
C SER A 259 -11.20 -14.99 6.67
N GLU A 260 -11.81 -16.17 6.47
CA GLU A 260 -11.41 -17.39 7.14
C GLU A 260 -10.01 -17.85 6.73
N LEU A 261 -9.73 -17.90 5.43
CA LEU A 261 -8.42 -18.30 4.89
C LEU A 261 -7.31 -17.36 5.38
N LEU A 262 -7.54 -16.05 5.29
CA LEU A 262 -6.57 -15.05 5.76
C LEU A 262 -6.36 -15.14 7.27
N GLY A 263 -7.40 -15.41 8.06
CA GLY A 263 -7.27 -15.66 9.50
C GLY A 263 -6.32 -16.81 9.79
N ARG A 264 -6.52 -17.97 9.14
CA ARG A 264 -5.66 -19.15 9.29
C ARG A 264 -4.20 -18.87 8.89
N LEU A 265 -3.99 -18.16 7.78
CA LEU A 265 -2.66 -17.82 7.27
C LEU A 265 -1.93 -16.82 8.17
N LEU A 266 -2.64 -15.80 8.68
CA LEU A 266 -2.10 -14.85 9.64
C LEU A 266 -1.66 -15.55 10.93
N THR A 267 -2.47 -16.46 11.46
CA THR A 267 -2.11 -17.28 12.62
C THR A 267 -0.88 -18.14 12.32
N HIS A 268 -0.82 -18.79 11.16
CA HIS A 268 0.33 -19.59 10.75
C HIS A 268 1.62 -18.75 10.69
N TRP A 269 1.60 -17.59 10.02
CA TRP A 269 2.77 -16.73 9.92
C TRP A 269 3.20 -16.15 11.27
N ALA A 270 2.27 -15.82 12.16
CA ALA A 270 2.56 -15.35 13.50
C ALA A 270 3.28 -16.43 14.35
N LEU A 271 2.79 -17.66 14.31
CA LEU A 271 3.40 -18.80 14.98
C LEU A 271 4.79 -19.09 14.43
N ARG A 272 4.92 -19.17 13.10
CA ARG A 272 6.21 -19.40 12.43
C ARG A 272 7.23 -18.31 12.76
N SER A 273 6.82 -17.04 12.73
CA SER A 273 7.70 -15.92 13.07
C SER A 273 8.18 -15.98 14.52
N THR A 274 7.36 -16.48 15.44
CA THR A 274 7.74 -16.63 16.85
C THR A 274 8.78 -17.73 17.00
N LEU A 275 8.57 -18.87 16.35
CA LEU A 275 9.53 -19.98 16.32
C LEU A 275 10.87 -19.55 15.72
N ASP A 276 10.86 -18.90 14.55
CA ASP A 276 12.06 -18.39 13.87
C ASP A 276 12.83 -17.40 14.79
N THR A 277 12.11 -16.54 15.51
CA THR A 277 12.71 -15.58 16.45
C THR A 277 13.31 -16.29 17.67
N SER A 278 12.62 -17.28 18.22
CA SER A 278 13.13 -18.08 19.34
C SER A 278 14.38 -18.87 18.97
N GLU A 279 14.43 -19.43 17.75
CA GLU A 279 15.63 -20.10 17.22
C GLU A 279 16.80 -19.11 17.07
N LEU A 280 16.56 -17.94 16.47
CA LEU A 280 17.57 -16.89 16.35
C LEU A 280 18.11 -16.42 17.71
N CYS A 281 17.23 -16.22 18.70
CA CYS A 281 17.63 -15.87 20.06
C CYS A 281 18.44 -16.99 20.71
N ALA A 282 18.04 -18.25 20.54
CA ALA A 282 18.76 -19.41 21.06
C ALA A 282 20.15 -19.54 20.43
N ASP A 283 20.30 -19.29 19.14
CA ASP A 283 21.59 -19.31 18.44
C ASP A 283 22.52 -18.19 18.91
N VAL A 284 21.99 -16.97 19.11
CA VAL A 284 22.75 -15.85 19.68
C VAL A 284 23.23 -16.16 21.10
N VAL A 285 22.42 -16.86 21.90
CA VAL A 285 22.77 -17.29 23.27
C VAL A 285 23.80 -18.43 23.25
N ARG A 286 23.65 -19.41 22.34
CA ARG A 286 24.59 -20.55 22.20
C ARG A 286 25.96 -20.15 21.63
N HIS A 287 26.00 -19.14 20.77
CA HIS A 287 27.21 -18.72 20.06
C HIS A 287 27.69 -17.31 20.45
N GLY A 288 27.54 -16.94 21.74
CA GLY A 288 27.74 -15.60 22.28
C GLY A 288 28.78 -14.72 21.57
N ARG A 289 28.46 -13.42 21.41
CA ARG A 289 29.23 -12.35 20.71
C ARG A 289 30.74 -12.66 20.62
N GLN A 290 31.17 -13.35 19.56
CA GLN A 290 32.57 -13.38 19.19
C GLN A 290 32.90 -12.09 18.43
N PRO A 291 33.79 -11.22 18.95
CA PRO A 291 34.18 -10.01 18.23
C PRO A 291 34.93 -10.42 16.95
N GLY A 292 34.39 -10.03 15.80
CA GLY A 292 35.04 -10.23 14.49
C GLY A 292 34.36 -11.22 13.55
N ARG A 293 33.32 -11.95 13.98
CA ARG A 293 32.52 -12.77 13.05
C ARG A 293 31.44 -11.90 12.42
N THR A 294 31.51 -11.69 11.12
CA THR A 294 30.39 -11.12 10.37
C THR A 294 29.16 -11.95 10.66
N LEU A 295 28.11 -11.30 11.15
CA LEU A 295 26.77 -11.91 11.18
C LEU A 295 26.55 -12.49 9.79
N PRO A 296 26.08 -13.75 9.66
CA PRO A 296 25.72 -14.28 8.35
C PRO A 296 24.82 -13.24 7.67
N PRO A 297 25.02 -12.98 6.36
CA PRO A 297 24.21 -11.98 5.67
C PRO A 297 22.76 -12.25 6.03
N LEU A 298 22.03 -11.18 6.38
CA LEU A 298 20.58 -11.20 6.55
C LEU A 298 19.99 -11.81 5.29
N ALA A 299 19.90 -13.14 5.23
CA ALA A 299 19.06 -13.83 4.29
C ALA A 299 17.68 -13.37 4.71
N SER A 300 17.09 -12.52 3.87
CA SER A 300 15.85 -11.79 4.04
C SER A 300 14.69 -12.74 4.33
N ARG A 301 14.65 -13.29 5.54
CA ARG A 301 13.65 -14.22 6.07
C ARG A 301 12.87 -13.59 7.23
N LEU A 302 13.10 -12.31 7.53
CA LEU A 302 12.06 -11.52 8.16
C LEU A 302 11.00 -11.23 7.10
N ILE A 303 9.95 -12.01 7.20
CA ILE A 303 8.67 -11.89 6.52
C ILE A 303 8.31 -10.41 6.34
N ILE A 304 7.89 -10.07 5.11
CA ILE A 304 7.63 -8.74 4.51
C ILE A 304 8.78 -8.31 3.57
N HIS A 305 8.90 -9.03 2.46
CA HIS A 305 9.21 -8.40 1.17
C HIS A 305 7.97 -8.47 0.29
#